data_AF-A0A1Y3E666-F1
#
_entry.id   AF-A0A1Y3E666-F1
#
_cell.length_a   1.000
_cell.length_b   1.000
_cell.length_c   1.000
_cell.angle_alpha   90.00
_cell.angle_beta   90.00
_cell.angle_gamma   90.00
#
_symmetry.space_group_name_H-M   'P 1'
#
loop_
_entity.id
_entity.type
_entity.pdbx_description
1 polymer ?
#
loop_
_entity_poly.entity_id
_entity_poly.type
_entity_poly.pdbx_seq_one_letter_code
_entity_poly.pdbx_strand_id
1 'polypeptide(L)'
;MKIFSQVEIMRSLKKPKKICIQGDDGRDYKYLVKAGEDLRQDERVQQLFDLMNGILQKQHQCSRLKARIRTYRIVPLSIKLGLIEFLPNVVPLQQFFMGESLRKEYQTIAMDMFTEGPGKILLKAAGEASSPLNHMTYWRSFQNISPETAARRFSEVVKKIPDHLLRDQLLNCCVSPDVFCFLRQKFTVSLAIMSIANYLLEIGDRHLGNIVLDTKTGEVIGIDFGYAFGASLQYLPIPELMPFRLTKQFVGVVEPVGMHGLLESTMKYCLKAFRDSSYILLNTMDTFIKEPSLNWIVEVRRQIGEGRPLWNDETNLRDLFKWYPEEKISAAARKLRGDNPVIIMQYVS
;
A
#
# COMPACT_ATOMS: atom_id res chain seq x y z
N MET A 1 -15.13 -26.34 18.18
CA MET A 1 -14.06 -25.75 17.36
C MET A 1 -13.07 -26.84 16.95
N LYS A 2 -12.78 -26.99 15.66
CA LYS A 2 -11.86 -28.02 15.12
C LYS A 2 -10.87 -27.38 14.15
N ILE A 3 -9.60 -27.77 14.20
CA ILE A 3 -8.59 -27.34 13.22
C ILE A 3 -8.44 -28.44 12.17
N PHE A 4 -8.48 -28.07 10.89
CA PHE A 4 -8.26 -29.01 9.80
C PHE A 4 -6.79 -29.47 9.76
N SER A 5 -6.55 -30.74 9.42
CA SER A 5 -5.20 -31.33 9.36
C SER A 5 -4.39 -30.88 8.14
N GLN A 6 -5.04 -30.38 7.08
CA GLN A 6 -4.38 -29.89 5.88
C GLN A 6 -3.89 -28.45 6.06
N VAL A 7 -2.60 -28.25 5.90
CA VAL A 7 -1.93 -26.94 5.93
C VAL A 7 -1.36 -26.65 4.55
N GLU A 8 -1.70 -25.49 4.00
CA GLU A 8 -1.15 -25.01 2.73
C GLU A 8 -0.06 -23.97 2.99
N ILE A 9 1.07 -24.05 2.28
CA ILE A 9 2.16 -23.07 2.42
C ILE A 9 2.07 -22.06 1.28
N MET A 10 1.94 -20.77 1.62
CA MET A 10 1.82 -19.70 0.63
C MET A 10 3.16 -19.37 -0.02
N ARG A 11 3.14 -19.02 -1.30
CA ARG A 11 4.32 -18.57 -2.06
C ARG A 11 4.62 -17.10 -1.77
N SER A 12 5.28 -16.84 -0.66
CA SER A 12 5.82 -15.53 -0.27
C SER A 12 7.21 -15.70 0.38
N LEU A 13 7.98 -14.63 0.52
CA LEU A 13 9.31 -14.63 1.14
C LEU A 13 9.30 -15.34 2.51
N LYS A 14 8.25 -15.10 3.30
CA LYS A 14 8.07 -15.65 4.65
C LYS A 14 7.40 -17.02 4.70
N LYS A 15 6.99 -17.57 3.55
CA LYS A 15 6.28 -18.86 3.41
C LYS A 15 5.22 -19.10 4.49
N PRO A 16 4.29 -18.15 4.70
CA PRO A 16 3.33 -18.26 5.78
C PRO A 16 2.36 -19.44 5.56
N LYS A 17 1.89 -20.03 6.66
CA LYS A 17 1.08 -21.26 6.64
C LYS A 17 -0.40 -20.91 6.71
N LYS A 18 -1.17 -21.33 5.72
CA LYS A 18 -2.63 -21.20 5.71
C LYS A 18 -3.25 -22.39 6.45
N ILE A 19 -4.03 -22.07 7.48
CA ILE A 19 -4.80 -23.00 8.30
C ILE A 19 -6.30 -22.76 8.11
N CYS A 20 -7.10 -23.80 8.33
CA CYS A 20 -8.56 -23.71 8.36
C CYS A 20 -9.06 -24.14 9.73
N ILE A 21 -9.97 -23.35 10.30
CA ILE A 21 -10.57 -23.55 11.61
C ILE A 21 -12.08 -23.60 11.43
N GLN A 22 -12.71 -24.70 11.85
CA GLN A 22 -14.16 -24.81 11.89
C GLN A 22 -14.67 -24.25 13.22
N GLY A 23 -15.54 -23.23 13.12
CA GLY A 23 -16.28 -22.68 14.24
C GLY A 23 -17.27 -23.69 14.83
N ASP A 24 -17.74 -23.41 16.04
CA ASP A 24 -18.90 -24.08 16.64
C ASP A 24 -20.22 -23.76 15.89
N ASP A 25 -20.24 -22.69 15.11
CA ASP A 25 -21.31 -22.34 14.17
C ASP A 25 -21.30 -23.16 12.86
N GLY A 26 -20.37 -24.10 12.73
CA GLY A 26 -20.20 -24.96 11.56
C GLY A 26 -19.55 -24.27 10.35
N ARG A 27 -19.10 -23.01 10.48
CA ARG A 27 -18.45 -22.28 9.39
C ARG A 27 -16.93 -22.46 9.40
N ASP A 28 -16.35 -22.42 8.21
CA ASP A 28 -14.91 -22.53 8.00
C ASP A 28 -14.25 -21.16 7.94
N TYR A 29 -13.31 -20.92 8.86
CA TYR A 29 -12.51 -19.70 8.95
C TYR A 29 -11.07 -19.98 8.55
N LYS A 30 -10.59 -19.27 7.54
CA LYS A 30 -9.23 -19.44 7.02
C LYS A 30 -8.33 -18.35 7.60
N TYR A 31 -7.18 -18.76 8.11
CA TYR A 31 -6.18 -17.85 8.65
C TYR A 31 -4.81 -18.16 8.08
N LEU A 32 -4.00 -17.12 7.96
CA LEU A 32 -2.61 -17.16 7.63
C LEU A 32 -1.79 -17.01 8.92
N VAL A 33 -1.03 -18.05 9.26
CA VAL A 33 -0.09 -18.04 10.39
C VAL A 33 1.20 -17.38 9.93
N LYS A 34 1.52 -16.24 10.54
CA LYS A 34 2.80 -15.56 10.39
C LYS A 34 3.64 -15.80 11.64
N ALA A 35 4.81 -16.39 11.45
CA ALA A 35 5.78 -16.65 12.50
C ALA A 35 7.04 -15.79 12.28
N GLY A 36 7.64 -15.31 13.37
CA GLY A 36 8.80 -14.42 13.36
C GLY A 36 8.49 -12.94 13.15
N GLU A 37 7.21 -12.56 13.12
CA GLU A 37 6.77 -11.16 12.93
C GLU A 37 5.83 -10.73 14.05
N ASP A 38 5.91 -9.46 14.42
CA ASP A 38 5.02 -8.85 15.39
C ASP A 38 3.87 -8.13 14.67
N LEU A 39 2.67 -8.68 14.75
CA LEU A 39 1.50 -8.17 14.01
C LEU A 39 0.73 -7.06 14.74
N ARG A 40 1.21 -6.60 15.90
CA ARG A 40 0.51 -5.57 16.68
C ARG A 40 0.39 -4.26 15.90
N GLN A 41 1.41 -3.90 15.11
CA GLN A 41 1.39 -2.73 14.24
C GLN A 41 0.25 -2.81 13.21
N ASP A 42 0.19 -3.90 12.43
CA ASP A 42 -0.88 -4.10 11.46
C ASP A 42 -2.26 -4.14 12.13
N GLU A 43 -2.37 -4.75 13.32
CA GLU A 43 -3.60 -4.82 14.09
C GLU A 43 -4.11 -3.42 14.48
N ARG A 44 -3.23 -2.51 14.93
CA ARG A 44 -3.61 -1.11 15.19
C ARG A 44 -4.03 -0.37 13.94
N VAL A 45 -3.37 -0.60 12.81
CA VAL A 45 -3.78 0.01 11.53
C VAL A 45 -5.17 -0.49 11.13
N GLN A 46 -5.50 -1.78 11.32
CA GLN A 46 -6.86 -2.29 11.10
C GLN A 46 -7.88 -1.65 12.05
N GLN A 47 -7.55 -1.43 13.33
CA GLN A 47 -8.41 -0.73 14.27
C GLN A 47 -8.65 0.74 13.86
N LEU A 48 -7.61 1.44 13.38
CA LEU A 48 -7.75 2.79 12.80
C LEU A 48 -8.68 2.77 11.59
N PHE A 49 -8.57 1.78 10.71
CA PHE A 49 -9.47 1.65 9.57
C PHE A 49 -10.91 1.40 9.98
N ASP A 50 -11.16 0.61 11.03
CA ASP A 50 -12.50 0.42 11.59
C ASP A 50 -13.06 1.74 12.15
N LEU A 51 -12.24 2.54 12.84
CA LEU A 51 -12.62 3.88 13.28
C LEU A 51 -12.94 4.81 12.10
N MET A 52 -12.07 4.83 11.08
CA MET A 52 -12.28 5.60 9.86
C MET A 52 -13.56 5.19 9.14
N ASN A 53 -13.88 3.90 9.10
CA ASN A 53 -15.15 3.39 8.59
C ASN A 53 -16.34 3.96 9.38
N GLY A 54 -16.27 3.96 10.71
CA GLY A 54 -17.30 4.57 11.55
C GLY A 54 -17.51 6.06 11.25
N ILE A 55 -16.44 6.81 10.97
CA ILE A 55 -16.51 8.22 10.55
C ILE A 55 -17.16 8.36 9.17
N LEU A 56 -16.72 7.56 8.19
CA LEU A 56 -17.27 7.59 6.83
C LEU A 56 -18.76 7.28 6.79
N GLN A 57 -19.24 6.32 7.58
CA GLN A 57 -20.66 5.94 7.60
C GLN A 57 -21.58 7.03 8.17
N LYS A 58 -21.06 7.93 9.02
CA LYS A 58 -21.83 9.08 9.53
C LYS A 58 -22.03 10.18 8.49
N GLN A 59 -21.16 10.23 7.47
CA GLN A 59 -21.26 11.25 6.42
C GLN A 59 -22.17 10.80 5.29
N HIS A 60 -23.26 11.54 5.03
CA HIS A 60 -24.31 11.16 4.08
C HIS A 60 -23.76 10.80 2.69
N GLN A 61 -22.84 11.60 2.14
CA GLN A 61 -22.27 11.35 0.81
C GLN A 61 -21.45 10.05 0.75
N CYS A 62 -20.68 9.76 1.81
CA CYS A 62 -19.88 8.54 1.91
C CYS A 62 -20.78 7.31 2.13
N SER A 63 -21.79 7.42 2.99
CA SER A 63 -22.78 6.36 3.25
C SER A 63 -23.55 5.98 1.97
N ARG A 64 -23.97 6.97 1.17
CA ARG A 64 -24.64 6.73 -0.12
C ARG A 64 -23.79 5.94 -1.11
N LEU A 65 -22.48 6.18 -1.12
CA LEU A 65 -21.52 5.43 -1.93
C LEU A 65 -21.14 4.07 -1.32
N LYS A 66 -21.66 3.73 -0.13
CA LYS A 66 -21.23 2.61 0.70
C LYS A 66 -19.70 2.61 0.88
N ALA A 67 -19.14 3.81 1.03
CA ALA A 67 -17.72 4.04 1.16
C ALA A 67 -17.20 3.44 2.47
N ARG A 68 -16.35 2.42 2.37
CA ARG A 68 -15.66 1.80 3.49
C ARG A 68 -14.29 1.30 3.04
N ILE A 69 -13.34 1.31 3.96
CA ILE A 69 -12.10 0.56 3.90
C ILE A 69 -12.43 -0.90 4.20
N ARG A 70 -11.99 -1.82 3.34
CA ARG A 70 -12.14 -3.25 3.58
C ARG A 70 -11.13 -3.69 4.65
N THR A 71 -11.61 -3.94 5.88
CA THR A 71 -10.81 -4.45 6.99
C THR A 71 -10.85 -5.96 7.08
N TYR A 72 -9.83 -6.53 7.70
CA TYR A 72 -9.67 -7.96 7.96
C TYR A 72 -9.04 -8.20 9.34
N ARG A 73 -9.29 -9.37 9.92
CA ARG A 73 -8.88 -9.66 11.30
C ARG A 73 -7.39 -9.98 11.39
N ILE A 74 -6.73 -9.38 12.37
CA ILE A 74 -5.36 -9.68 12.75
C ILE A 74 -5.36 -9.98 14.24
N VAL A 75 -4.79 -11.12 14.62
CA VAL A 75 -4.74 -11.59 16.01
C VAL A 75 -3.28 -11.84 16.38
N PRO A 76 -2.60 -10.87 17.02
CA PRO A 76 -1.27 -11.10 17.58
C PRO A 76 -1.38 -12.07 18.76
N LEU A 77 -0.72 -13.22 18.66
CA LEU A 77 -0.68 -14.23 19.73
C LEU A 77 0.54 -14.04 20.65
N SER A 78 1.66 -13.56 20.08
CA SER A 78 2.87 -13.16 20.79
C SER A 78 3.67 -12.18 19.92
N ILE A 79 4.79 -11.67 20.44
CA ILE A 79 5.73 -10.82 19.68
C ILE A 79 6.37 -11.49 18.44
N LYS A 80 6.20 -12.81 18.26
CA LYS A 80 6.77 -13.57 17.13
C LYS A 80 5.73 -14.44 16.44
N LEU A 81 4.46 -14.34 16.78
CA LEU A 81 3.43 -15.21 16.23
C LEU A 81 2.10 -14.46 16.17
N GLY A 82 1.45 -14.51 15.03
CA GLY A 82 0.09 -14.01 14.89
C GLY A 82 -0.65 -14.65 13.73
N LEU A 83 -1.95 -14.38 13.71
CA LEU A 83 -2.88 -14.86 12.70
C LEU A 83 -3.41 -13.67 11.91
N ILE A 84 -3.50 -13.83 10.58
CA ILE A 84 -4.15 -12.87 9.68
C ILE A 84 -5.30 -13.59 9.00
N GLU A 85 -6.48 -12.98 8.95
CA GLU A 85 -7.62 -13.51 8.21
C GLU A 85 -7.26 -13.72 6.73
N PHE A 86 -7.51 -14.93 6.22
CA PHE A 86 -7.29 -15.23 4.82
C PHE A 86 -8.55 -14.89 4.02
N LEU A 87 -8.52 -13.73 3.36
CA LEU A 87 -9.64 -13.25 2.56
C LEU A 87 -9.85 -14.14 1.32
N PRO A 88 -11.09 -14.57 1.04
CA PRO A 88 -11.39 -15.36 -0.14
C PRO A 88 -11.44 -14.49 -1.41
N ASN A 89 -11.05 -15.07 -2.55
CA ASN A 89 -11.12 -14.43 -3.88
C ASN A 89 -10.27 -13.17 -4.04
N VAL A 90 -9.28 -12.97 -3.17
CA VAL A 90 -8.37 -11.83 -3.27
C VAL A 90 -7.07 -12.26 -3.94
N VAL A 91 -6.55 -11.42 -4.85
CA VAL A 91 -5.32 -11.67 -5.60
C VAL A 91 -4.43 -10.42 -5.57
N PRO A 92 -3.14 -10.52 -5.19
CA PRO A 92 -2.22 -9.40 -5.28
C PRO A 92 -2.14 -8.88 -6.71
N LEU A 93 -2.14 -7.56 -6.91
CA LEU A 93 -2.11 -6.97 -8.24
C LEU A 93 -0.91 -7.45 -9.07
N GLN A 94 0.24 -7.68 -8.44
CA GLN A 94 1.42 -8.25 -9.09
C GLN A 94 1.11 -9.60 -9.76
N GLN A 95 0.41 -10.48 -9.06
CA GLN A 95 -0.01 -11.77 -9.61
C GLN A 95 -1.13 -11.60 -10.63
N PHE A 96 -2.02 -10.63 -10.43
CA PHE A 96 -3.11 -10.33 -11.36
C PHE A 96 -2.60 -9.93 -12.75
N PHE A 97 -1.54 -9.10 -12.84
CA PHE A 97 -0.88 -8.77 -14.11
C PHE A 97 -0.15 -9.95 -14.76
N MET A 98 0.27 -10.95 -13.97
CA MET A 98 0.94 -12.16 -14.45
C MET A 98 -0.05 -13.27 -14.85
N GLY A 99 -1.36 -12.97 -14.88
CA GLY A 99 -2.39 -13.90 -15.34
C GLY A 99 -2.17 -14.39 -16.77
N GLU A 100 -2.68 -15.58 -17.09
CA GLU A 100 -2.42 -16.25 -18.38
C GLU A 100 -2.74 -15.38 -19.59
N SER A 101 -3.84 -14.63 -19.53
CA SER A 101 -4.29 -13.76 -20.62
C SER A 101 -3.31 -12.64 -20.96
N LEU A 102 -2.63 -12.03 -19.97
CA LEU A 102 -1.65 -10.97 -20.18
C LEU A 102 -0.21 -11.44 -20.19
N ARG A 103 0.06 -12.73 -19.90
CA ARG A 103 1.41 -13.21 -19.62
C ARG A 103 2.42 -12.89 -20.73
N LYS A 104 2.03 -13.07 -21.99
CA LYS A 104 2.89 -12.79 -23.15
C LYS A 104 3.19 -11.29 -23.27
N GLU A 105 2.15 -10.46 -23.20
CA GLU A 105 2.29 -9.01 -23.29
C GLU A 105 3.11 -8.45 -22.13
N TYR A 106 2.85 -8.91 -20.90
CA TYR A 106 3.62 -8.56 -19.72
C TYR A 106 5.10 -8.95 -19.87
N GLN A 107 5.40 -10.14 -20.41
CA GLN A 107 6.78 -10.59 -20.65
C GLN A 107 7.51 -9.70 -21.67
N THR A 108 6.84 -9.33 -22.77
CA THR A 108 7.40 -8.41 -23.77
C THR A 108 7.69 -7.05 -23.14
N ILE A 109 6.70 -6.46 -22.44
CA ILE A 109 6.87 -5.18 -21.75
C ILE A 109 7.99 -5.28 -20.71
N ALA A 110 8.05 -6.35 -19.92
CA ALA A 110 9.10 -6.53 -18.92
C ALA A 110 10.50 -6.59 -19.54
N MET A 111 10.64 -7.22 -20.71
CA MET A 111 11.90 -7.26 -21.45
C MET A 111 12.29 -5.86 -21.94
N ASP A 112 11.35 -5.11 -22.51
CA ASP A 112 11.58 -3.72 -22.94
C ASP A 112 11.92 -2.81 -21.76
N MET A 113 11.27 -3.00 -20.61
CA MET A 113 11.57 -2.26 -19.38
C MET A 113 12.93 -2.66 -18.78
N PHE A 114 13.42 -3.87 -19.04
CA PHE A 114 14.74 -4.28 -18.60
C PHE A 114 15.85 -3.62 -19.44
N THR A 115 15.62 -3.42 -20.74
CA THR A 115 16.59 -2.82 -21.67
C THR A 115 16.53 -1.29 -21.71
N GLU A 116 15.34 -0.71 -21.59
CA GLU A 116 15.11 0.73 -21.78
C GLU A 116 14.25 1.37 -20.68
N GLY A 117 13.90 0.64 -19.63
CA GLY A 117 13.05 1.15 -18.56
C GLY A 117 13.77 2.02 -17.52
N PRO A 118 13.10 2.30 -16.40
CA PRO A 118 13.56 3.26 -15.40
C PRO A 118 14.94 2.93 -14.82
N GLY A 119 15.24 1.65 -14.64
CA GLY A 119 16.53 1.20 -14.13
C GLY A 119 17.71 1.62 -15.00
N LYS A 120 17.56 1.54 -16.33
CA LYS A 120 18.59 1.94 -17.29
C LYS A 120 18.73 3.46 -17.39
N ILE A 121 17.64 4.19 -17.21
CA ILE A 121 17.67 5.66 -17.10
C ILE A 121 18.49 6.09 -15.87
N LEU A 122 18.27 5.46 -14.72
CA LEU A 122 19.03 5.73 -13.50
C LEU A 122 20.50 5.40 -13.69
N LEU A 123 20.83 4.20 -14.17
CA LEU A 123 22.22 3.81 -14.41
C LEU A 123 22.97 4.81 -15.33
N LYS A 124 22.35 5.18 -16.46
CA LYS A 124 22.92 6.20 -17.36
C LYS A 124 23.10 7.56 -16.69
N ALA A 125 22.18 7.98 -15.82
CA ALA A 125 22.29 9.23 -15.08
C ALA A 125 23.37 9.18 -13.99
N ALA A 126 23.58 8.02 -13.37
CA ALA A 126 24.65 7.80 -12.40
C ALA A 126 26.05 7.66 -13.05
N GLY A 127 26.14 7.59 -14.39
CA GLY A 127 27.39 7.31 -15.09
C GLY A 127 27.83 5.84 -15.02
N GLU A 128 26.91 4.93 -14.68
CA GLU A 128 27.17 3.50 -14.48
C GLU A 128 26.59 2.69 -15.64
N ALA A 129 27.35 1.74 -16.20
CA ALA A 129 26.89 0.92 -17.33
C ALA A 129 26.16 -0.37 -16.90
N SER A 130 26.66 -1.04 -15.85
CA SER A 130 26.24 -2.40 -15.47
C SER A 130 26.17 -2.65 -13.95
N SER A 131 26.29 -1.62 -13.11
CA SER A 131 26.20 -1.79 -11.66
C SER A 131 24.80 -2.28 -11.24
N PRO A 132 24.68 -3.11 -10.19
CA PRO A 132 23.37 -3.45 -9.63
C PRO A 132 22.71 -2.18 -9.09
N LEU A 133 21.46 -1.95 -9.48
CA LEU A 133 20.65 -0.83 -9.01
C LEU A 133 20.55 -0.86 -7.48
N ASN A 134 21.17 0.12 -6.84
CA ASN A 134 21.16 0.28 -5.40
C ASN A 134 20.81 1.73 -5.02
N HIS A 135 20.70 1.99 -3.73
CA HIS A 135 20.33 3.31 -3.20
C HIS A 135 21.37 4.39 -3.55
N MET A 136 22.66 4.05 -3.64
CA MET A 136 23.71 4.99 -4.08
C MET A 136 23.56 5.36 -5.56
N THR A 137 23.22 4.39 -6.42
CA THR A 137 22.91 4.68 -7.84
C THR A 137 21.75 5.66 -7.94
N TYR A 138 20.70 5.51 -7.12
CA TYR A 138 19.58 6.46 -7.06
C TYR A 138 20.06 7.87 -6.68
N TRP A 139 20.82 8.02 -5.60
CA TRP A 139 21.30 9.33 -5.13
C TRP A 139 22.22 10.04 -6.12
N ARG A 140 23.14 9.30 -6.76
CA ARG A 140 23.98 9.84 -7.84
C ARG A 140 23.14 10.28 -9.04
N SER A 141 22.15 9.46 -9.42
CA SER A 141 21.23 9.81 -10.50
C SER A 141 20.47 11.08 -10.18
N PHE A 142 19.95 11.20 -8.95
CA PHE A 142 19.18 12.34 -8.47
C PHE A 142 19.98 13.65 -8.51
N GLN A 143 21.29 13.58 -8.21
CA GLN A 143 22.19 14.74 -8.30
C GLN A 143 22.53 15.13 -9.75
N ASN A 144 22.61 14.15 -10.65
CA ASN A 144 23.11 14.35 -12.01
C ASN A 144 22.02 14.64 -13.06
N ILE A 145 20.76 14.36 -12.76
CA ILE A 145 19.64 14.55 -13.71
C ILE A 145 18.75 15.72 -13.29
N SER A 146 18.41 16.60 -14.24
CA SER A 146 17.42 17.64 -13.98
C SER A 146 16.01 17.03 -13.83
N PRO A 147 15.13 17.60 -12.98
CA PRO A 147 13.75 17.13 -12.82
C PRO A 147 12.97 17.06 -14.15
N GLU A 148 13.17 18.02 -15.04
CA GLU A 148 12.50 18.10 -16.35
C GLU A 148 12.95 16.97 -17.27
N THR A 149 14.26 16.68 -17.27
CA THR A 149 14.83 15.58 -18.06
C THR A 149 14.36 14.24 -17.53
N ALA A 150 14.32 14.07 -16.21
CA ALA A 150 13.78 12.87 -15.57
C ALA A 150 12.31 12.67 -15.92
N ALA A 151 11.48 13.71 -15.82
CA ALA A 151 10.06 13.67 -16.16
C ALA A 151 9.81 13.33 -17.64
N ARG A 152 10.60 13.90 -18.55
CA ARG A 152 10.54 13.57 -19.98
C ARG A 152 10.87 12.10 -20.24
N ARG A 153 12.00 11.60 -19.73
CA ARG A 153 12.43 10.20 -19.90
C ARG A 153 11.43 9.23 -19.27
N PHE A 154 10.90 9.55 -18.10
CA PHE A 154 9.83 8.78 -17.47
C PHE A 154 8.58 8.73 -18.35
N SER A 155 8.17 9.86 -18.93
CA SER A 155 7.01 9.92 -19.81
C SER A 155 7.20 9.09 -21.09
N GLU A 156 8.40 9.07 -21.66
CA GLU A 156 8.75 8.22 -22.82
C GLU A 156 8.60 6.72 -22.49
N VAL A 157 9.05 6.30 -21.31
CA VAL A 157 8.89 4.91 -20.84
C VAL A 157 7.42 4.58 -20.59
N VAL A 158 6.68 5.46 -19.91
CA VAL A 158 5.27 5.25 -19.59
C VAL A 158 4.39 5.19 -20.85
N LYS A 159 4.78 5.87 -21.94
CA LYS A 159 4.09 5.78 -23.24
C LYS A 159 4.16 4.39 -23.86
N LYS A 160 5.25 3.63 -23.63
CA LYS A 160 5.42 2.26 -24.14
C LYS A 160 4.51 1.24 -23.45
N ILE A 161 4.06 1.55 -22.23
CA ILE A 161 3.18 0.67 -21.46
C ILE A 161 1.72 0.99 -21.81
N PRO A 162 0.92 0.03 -22.30
CA PRO A 162 -0.51 0.24 -22.55
C PRO A 162 -1.26 0.62 -21.27
N ASP A 163 -2.25 1.50 -21.32
CA ASP A 163 -3.05 1.93 -20.14
C ASP A 163 -4.15 0.96 -19.71
N HIS A 164 -4.53 0.02 -20.57
CA HIS A 164 -5.73 -0.80 -20.42
C HIS A 164 -5.50 -2.16 -19.80
N LEU A 165 -4.25 -2.56 -19.52
CA LEU A 165 -3.93 -3.93 -19.06
C LEU A 165 -4.77 -4.34 -17.84
N LEU A 166 -4.85 -3.48 -16.83
CA LEU A 166 -5.64 -3.77 -15.63
C LEU A 166 -7.15 -3.79 -15.92
N ARG A 167 -7.62 -2.85 -16.75
CA ARG A 167 -9.02 -2.74 -17.13
C ARG A 167 -9.49 -3.98 -17.89
N ASP A 168 -8.69 -4.45 -18.82
CA ASP A 168 -9.04 -5.56 -19.70
C ASP A 168 -8.97 -6.89 -18.93
N GLN A 169 -8.04 -7.03 -17.97
CA GLN A 169 -8.08 -8.15 -17.04
C GLN A 169 -9.33 -8.16 -16.15
N LEU A 170 -9.73 -7.00 -15.61
CA LEU A 170 -10.97 -6.89 -14.87
C LEU A 170 -12.17 -7.26 -15.73
N LEU A 171 -12.21 -6.80 -16.98
CA LEU A 171 -13.26 -7.13 -17.94
C LEU A 171 -13.31 -8.63 -18.22
N ASN A 172 -12.16 -9.30 -18.35
CA ASN A 172 -12.08 -10.76 -18.54
C ASN A 172 -12.59 -11.56 -17.33
N CYS A 173 -12.63 -10.97 -16.13
CA CYS A 173 -13.27 -11.58 -14.96
C CYS A 173 -14.80 -11.41 -14.95
N CYS A 174 -15.37 -10.58 -15.84
CA CYS A 174 -16.78 -10.26 -15.87
C CYS A 174 -17.54 -11.13 -16.86
N VAL A 175 -18.76 -11.55 -16.48
CA VAL A 175 -19.67 -12.28 -17.38
C VAL A 175 -20.45 -11.32 -18.29
N SER A 176 -20.69 -10.07 -17.84
CA SER A 176 -21.41 -9.06 -18.62
C SER A 176 -20.84 -7.64 -18.40
N PRO A 177 -21.10 -6.70 -19.33
CA PRO A 177 -20.72 -5.29 -19.19
C PRO A 177 -21.33 -4.60 -17.96
N ASP A 178 -22.54 -4.99 -17.55
CA ASP A 178 -23.18 -4.44 -16.34
C ASP A 178 -22.40 -4.79 -15.07
N VAL A 179 -21.90 -6.04 -14.98
CA VAL A 179 -21.04 -6.49 -13.88
C VAL A 179 -19.73 -5.70 -13.88
N PHE A 180 -19.14 -5.45 -15.05
CA PHE A 180 -17.94 -4.63 -15.17
C PHE A 180 -18.18 -3.18 -14.69
N CYS A 181 -19.30 -2.56 -15.05
CA CYS A 181 -19.66 -1.22 -14.58
C CYS A 181 -19.76 -1.17 -13.04
N PHE A 182 -20.38 -2.17 -12.42
CA PHE A 182 -20.46 -2.28 -10.97
C PHE A 182 -19.08 -2.49 -10.31
N LEU A 183 -18.27 -3.40 -10.85
CA LEU A 183 -16.90 -3.67 -10.39
C LEU A 183 -16.02 -2.43 -10.50
N ARG A 184 -16.08 -1.71 -11.63
CA ARG A 184 -15.36 -0.45 -11.84
C ARG A 184 -15.75 0.61 -10.82
N GLN A 185 -17.05 0.73 -10.51
CA GLN A 185 -17.52 1.65 -9.47
C GLN A 185 -16.93 1.29 -8.10
N LYS A 186 -16.97 0.01 -7.71
CA LYS A 186 -16.41 -0.49 -6.45
C LYS A 186 -14.89 -0.32 -6.38
N PHE A 187 -14.19 -0.61 -7.46
CA PHE A 187 -12.76 -0.37 -7.61
C PHE A 187 -12.43 1.11 -7.39
N THR A 188 -13.13 2.01 -8.08
CA THR A 188 -12.88 3.45 -7.99
C THR A 188 -13.11 3.99 -6.58
N VAL A 189 -14.20 3.59 -5.95
CA VAL A 189 -14.54 4.01 -4.58
C VAL A 189 -13.53 3.47 -3.57
N SER A 190 -13.22 2.17 -3.61
CA SER A 190 -12.24 1.56 -2.70
C SER A 190 -10.82 2.11 -2.89
N LEU A 191 -10.39 2.36 -4.14
CA LEU A 191 -9.12 3.00 -4.45
C LEU A 191 -9.04 4.42 -3.87
N ALA A 192 -10.09 5.22 -4.03
CA ALA A 192 -10.15 6.59 -3.50
C ALA A 192 -10.01 6.60 -1.98
N ILE A 193 -10.79 5.76 -1.28
CA ILE A 193 -10.80 5.71 0.18
C ILE A 193 -9.46 5.22 0.70
N MET A 194 -8.92 4.13 0.13
CA MET A 194 -7.63 3.57 0.52
C MET A 194 -6.49 4.58 0.28
N SER A 195 -6.53 5.36 -0.81
CA SER A 195 -5.54 6.39 -1.10
C SER A 195 -5.55 7.51 -0.06
N ILE A 196 -6.73 7.99 0.33
CA ILE A 196 -6.85 9.02 1.38
C ILE A 196 -6.46 8.47 2.74
N ALA A 197 -6.79 7.21 3.04
CA ALA A 197 -6.39 6.57 4.28
C ALA A 197 -4.86 6.41 4.37
N ASN A 198 -4.22 5.94 3.30
CA ASN A 198 -2.76 5.83 3.22
C ASN A 198 -2.08 7.19 3.33
N TYR A 199 -2.65 8.25 2.73
CA TYR A 199 -2.12 9.61 2.87
C TYR A 199 -2.18 10.12 4.32
N LEU A 200 -3.32 9.94 4.99
CA LEU A 200 -3.52 10.43 6.37
C LEU A 200 -2.62 9.68 7.36
N LEU A 201 -2.51 8.36 7.19
CA LEU A 201 -1.70 7.48 8.05
C LEU A 201 -0.24 7.35 7.61
N GLU A 202 0.15 7.99 6.50
CA GLU A 202 1.48 7.86 5.89
C GLU A 202 1.94 6.42 5.71
N ILE A 203 1.05 5.61 5.16
CA ILE A 203 1.35 4.21 4.84
C ILE A 203 2.08 4.16 3.49
N GLY A 204 3.36 3.84 3.53
CA GLY A 204 4.20 3.61 2.36
C GLY A 204 4.34 2.15 1.96
N ASP A 205 5.31 1.85 1.12
CA ASP A 205 5.60 0.55 0.53
C ASP A 205 4.37 -0.07 -0.17
N ARG A 206 3.61 0.79 -0.87
CA ARG A 206 2.39 0.40 -1.59
C ARG A 206 2.72 -0.20 -2.97
N HIS A 207 3.62 -1.16 -3.03
CA HIS A 207 3.94 -1.87 -4.27
C HIS A 207 2.81 -2.83 -4.67
N LEU A 208 2.88 -3.40 -5.89
CA LEU A 208 1.82 -4.26 -6.45
C LEU A 208 1.57 -5.57 -5.68
N GLY A 209 2.45 -5.94 -4.75
CA GLY A 209 2.25 -7.09 -3.86
C GLY A 209 1.41 -6.75 -2.63
N ASN A 210 1.49 -5.51 -2.16
CA ASN A 210 0.78 -5.01 -0.98
C ASN A 210 -0.59 -4.40 -1.31
N ILE A 211 -0.96 -4.40 -2.59
CA ILE A 211 -2.30 -4.03 -3.06
C ILE A 211 -2.94 -5.27 -3.65
N VAL A 212 -4.05 -5.65 -3.07
CA VAL A 212 -4.79 -6.87 -3.41
C VAL A 212 -6.15 -6.47 -3.95
N LEU A 213 -6.61 -7.19 -4.97
CA LEU A 213 -7.91 -7.00 -5.60
C LEU A 213 -8.81 -8.18 -5.26
N ASP A 214 -10.02 -7.91 -4.78
CA ASP A 214 -11.08 -8.92 -4.72
C ASP A 214 -11.67 -9.12 -6.13
N THR A 215 -11.45 -10.30 -6.71
CA THR A 215 -11.88 -10.60 -8.08
C THR A 215 -13.39 -10.74 -8.24
N LYS A 216 -14.14 -10.92 -7.13
CA LYS A 216 -15.61 -10.98 -7.16
C LYS A 216 -16.27 -9.61 -6.99
N THR A 217 -15.69 -8.73 -6.19
CA THR A 217 -16.30 -7.44 -5.83
C THR A 217 -15.61 -6.23 -6.43
N GLY A 218 -14.40 -6.39 -6.95
CA GLY A 218 -13.59 -5.31 -7.53
C GLY A 218 -13.02 -4.36 -6.47
N GLU A 219 -13.17 -4.68 -5.18
CA GLU A 219 -12.63 -3.85 -4.10
C GLU A 219 -11.10 -3.95 -4.04
N VAL A 220 -10.44 -2.79 -3.92
CA VAL A 220 -9.00 -2.67 -3.66
C VAL A 220 -8.75 -2.72 -2.17
N ILE A 221 -7.82 -3.59 -1.76
CA ILE A 221 -7.50 -3.89 -0.37
C ILE A 221 -6.00 -3.69 -0.17
N GLY A 222 -5.62 -2.91 0.84
CA GLY A 222 -4.23 -2.80 1.27
C GLY A 222 -3.88 -3.93 2.23
N ILE A 223 -2.70 -4.51 2.09
CA ILE A 223 -2.13 -5.45 3.05
C ILE A 223 -0.73 -5.02 3.47
N ASP A 224 -0.22 -5.60 4.56
CA ASP A 224 1.14 -5.39 5.07
C ASP A 224 1.46 -3.93 5.38
N PHE A 225 1.23 -3.49 6.62
CA PHE A 225 1.33 -2.08 7.02
C PHE A 225 2.62 -1.76 7.78
N GLY A 226 3.71 -2.46 7.46
CA GLY A 226 5.02 -2.32 8.10
C GLY A 226 5.62 -0.91 8.07
N TYR A 227 5.32 -0.12 7.05
CA TYR A 227 5.77 1.27 6.92
C TYR A 227 4.63 2.27 7.09
N ALA A 228 4.01 2.32 8.28
CA ALA A 228 3.03 3.34 8.63
C ALA A 228 3.68 4.57 9.27
N PHE A 229 2.92 5.66 9.39
CA PHE A 229 3.35 6.91 10.03
C PHE A 229 4.66 7.48 9.45
N GLY A 230 4.84 7.39 8.14
CA GLY A 230 5.92 8.07 7.42
C GLY A 230 7.27 7.37 7.55
N ALA A 231 7.28 6.14 8.04
CA ALA A 231 8.48 5.31 8.13
C ALA A 231 9.12 5.08 6.75
N SER A 232 8.32 4.97 5.68
CA SER A 232 8.83 4.82 4.31
C SER A 232 9.58 6.06 3.81
N LEU A 233 9.21 7.24 4.26
CA LEU A 233 9.84 8.50 3.87
C LEU A 233 11.12 8.74 4.67
N GLN A 234 11.11 8.42 5.98
CA GLN A 234 12.23 8.71 6.88
C GLN A 234 13.34 7.68 6.87
N TYR A 235 12.99 6.39 6.77
CA TYR A 235 13.93 5.32 7.09
C TYR A 235 14.32 4.45 5.91
N LEU A 236 13.61 4.53 4.77
CA LEU A 236 14.01 3.80 3.57
C LEU A 236 15.22 4.49 2.92
N PRO A 237 16.24 3.72 2.47
CA PRO A 237 17.40 4.29 1.76
C PRO A 237 17.04 5.08 0.50
N ILE A 238 15.91 4.71 -0.13
CA ILE A 238 15.29 5.46 -1.22
C ILE A 238 13.91 5.89 -0.68
N PRO A 239 13.70 7.17 -0.38
CA PRO A 239 12.46 7.65 0.23
C PRO A 239 11.28 7.56 -0.74
N GLU A 240 10.11 7.19 -0.21
CA GLU A 240 8.86 7.27 -0.96
C GLU A 240 8.24 8.66 -0.88
N LEU A 241 8.31 9.40 -1.99
CA LEU A 241 7.85 10.80 -2.05
C LEU A 241 6.36 10.94 -2.44
N MET A 242 5.70 9.85 -2.83
CA MET A 242 4.29 9.87 -3.23
C MET A 242 3.38 9.61 -2.02
N PRO A 243 2.26 10.35 -1.87
CA PRO A 243 1.34 10.17 -0.74
C PRO A 243 0.53 8.88 -0.82
N PHE A 244 0.33 8.36 -2.03
CA PHE A 244 -0.36 7.12 -2.32
C PHE A 244 -0.04 6.69 -3.76
N ARG A 245 -0.35 5.45 -4.10
CA ARG A 245 -0.14 4.90 -5.44
C ARG A 245 -1.32 5.22 -6.36
N LEU A 246 -1.12 6.11 -7.32
CA LEU A 246 -2.02 6.32 -8.46
C LEU A 246 -1.20 6.26 -9.76
N THR A 247 -1.37 5.18 -10.52
CA THR A 247 -0.58 4.93 -11.74
C THR A 247 -1.46 4.90 -12.99
N LYS A 248 -0.82 4.92 -14.17
CA LYS A 248 -1.50 4.85 -15.48
C LYS A 248 -2.52 3.70 -15.56
N GLN A 249 -2.22 2.53 -15.00
CA GLN A 249 -3.14 1.39 -14.98
C GLN A 249 -4.39 1.64 -14.15
N PHE A 250 -4.28 2.33 -13.01
CA PHE A 250 -5.44 2.66 -12.19
C PHE A 250 -6.32 3.70 -12.88
N VAL A 251 -5.71 4.70 -13.52
CA VAL A 251 -6.45 5.66 -14.34
C VAL A 251 -7.17 4.95 -15.48
N GLY A 252 -6.51 4.02 -16.17
CA GLY A 252 -7.11 3.23 -17.26
C GLY A 252 -8.36 2.43 -16.86
N VAL A 253 -8.49 2.00 -15.60
CA VAL A 253 -9.72 1.37 -15.08
C VAL A 253 -10.85 2.37 -14.90
N VAL A 254 -10.54 3.61 -14.50
CA VAL A 254 -11.53 4.67 -14.21
C VAL A 254 -12.00 5.38 -15.49
N GLU A 255 -11.26 5.25 -16.60
CA GLU A 255 -11.71 5.70 -17.91
C GLU A 255 -13.07 5.10 -18.32
N PRO A 256 -13.92 5.83 -19.08
CA PRO A 256 -13.67 7.13 -19.73
C PRO A 256 -13.97 8.35 -18.84
N VAL A 257 -14.46 8.14 -17.62
CA VAL A 257 -14.84 9.25 -16.70
C VAL A 257 -13.59 9.98 -16.20
N GLY A 258 -12.47 9.28 -16.12
CA GLY A 258 -11.20 9.81 -15.68
C GLY A 258 -11.17 10.15 -14.18
N MET A 259 -10.11 10.82 -13.75
CA MET A 259 -9.84 11.08 -12.33
C MET A 259 -10.82 12.09 -11.71
N HIS A 260 -11.31 13.05 -12.51
CA HIS A 260 -12.11 14.18 -12.04
C HIS A 260 -13.58 13.85 -11.72
N GLY A 261 -13.99 12.59 -11.90
CA GLY A 261 -15.35 12.14 -11.58
C GLY A 261 -15.45 11.48 -10.21
N LEU A 262 -15.79 10.19 -10.22
CA LEU A 262 -16.07 9.42 -9.00
C LEU A 262 -14.86 9.32 -8.08
N LEU A 263 -13.65 9.23 -8.63
CA LEU A 263 -12.41 9.12 -7.86
C LEU A 263 -12.19 10.38 -7.01
N GLU A 264 -12.07 11.55 -7.66
CA GLU A 264 -11.84 12.83 -6.98
C GLU A 264 -12.98 13.19 -6.01
N SER A 265 -14.24 13.02 -6.42
CA SER A 265 -15.39 13.32 -5.55
C SER A 265 -15.39 12.45 -4.29
N THR A 266 -15.13 11.14 -4.43
CA THR A 266 -15.00 10.24 -3.27
C THR A 266 -13.85 10.66 -2.36
N MET A 267 -12.69 11.01 -2.92
CA MET A 267 -11.55 11.52 -2.15
C MET A 267 -11.91 12.78 -1.36
N LYS A 268 -12.60 13.75 -1.98
CA LYS A 268 -13.07 14.98 -1.32
C LYS A 268 -14.04 14.69 -0.18
N TYR A 269 -15.02 13.81 -0.40
CA TYR A 269 -15.99 13.44 0.64
C TYR A 269 -15.33 12.72 1.81
N CYS A 270 -14.40 11.80 1.54
CA CYS A 270 -13.65 11.10 2.58
C CYS A 270 -12.80 12.06 3.39
N LEU A 271 -12.01 12.92 2.72
CA LEU A 271 -11.17 13.89 3.40
C LEU A 271 -12.02 14.84 4.24
N LYS A 272 -13.14 15.35 3.71
CA LYS A 272 -14.06 16.18 4.48
C LYS A 272 -14.56 15.46 5.75
N ALA A 273 -15.00 14.20 5.63
CA ALA A 273 -15.46 13.42 6.78
C ALA A 273 -14.37 13.26 7.86
N PHE A 274 -13.13 12.98 7.45
CA PHE A 274 -12.01 12.87 8.38
C PHE A 274 -11.63 14.20 9.03
N ARG A 275 -11.73 15.32 8.30
CA ARG A 275 -11.51 16.67 8.85
C ARG A 275 -12.58 17.05 9.88
N ASP A 276 -13.83 16.80 9.55
CA ASP A 276 -14.99 17.09 10.42
C ASP A 276 -14.93 16.27 11.73
N SER A 277 -14.31 15.08 11.71
CA SER A 277 -14.09 14.21 12.90
C SER A 277 -12.61 14.12 13.32
N SER A 278 -11.82 15.16 13.05
CA SER A 278 -10.36 15.15 13.24
C SER A 278 -9.94 14.89 14.69
N TYR A 279 -10.68 15.41 15.68
CA TYR A 279 -10.39 15.20 17.10
C TYR A 279 -10.33 13.72 17.50
N ILE A 280 -11.32 12.93 17.06
CA ILE A 280 -11.38 11.50 17.39
C ILE A 280 -10.21 10.78 16.73
N LEU A 281 -9.97 11.07 15.45
CA LEU A 281 -8.91 10.42 14.68
C LEU A 281 -7.52 10.72 15.26
N LEU A 282 -7.24 11.98 15.59
CA LEU A 282 -5.95 12.41 16.16
C LEU A 282 -5.70 11.80 17.54
N ASN A 283 -6.70 11.77 18.42
CA ASN A 283 -6.53 11.19 19.75
C ASN A 283 -6.28 9.67 19.70
N THR A 284 -6.96 8.96 18.79
CA THR A 284 -6.70 7.53 18.59
C THR A 284 -5.31 7.30 18.00
N MET A 285 -4.90 8.08 17.00
CA MET A 285 -3.53 8.02 16.47
C MET A 285 -2.50 8.30 17.57
N ASP A 286 -2.70 9.34 18.39
CA ASP A 286 -1.78 9.73 19.47
C ASP A 286 -1.59 8.60 20.49
N THR A 287 -2.70 7.94 20.85
CA THR A 287 -2.69 6.78 21.74
C THR A 287 -1.87 5.63 21.15
N PHE A 288 -2.01 5.35 19.85
CA PHE A 288 -1.30 4.24 19.20
C PHE A 288 0.19 4.53 18.97
N ILE A 289 0.56 5.75 18.59
CA ILE A 289 1.96 6.11 18.35
C ILE A 289 2.77 6.12 19.66
N LYS A 290 2.13 6.49 20.78
CA LYS A 290 2.74 6.49 22.11
C LYS A 290 2.67 5.14 22.83
N GLU A 291 2.07 4.11 22.23
CA GLU A 291 1.94 2.79 22.85
C GLU A 291 3.34 2.14 23.01
N PRO A 292 3.83 1.91 24.24
CA PRO A 292 5.20 1.39 24.48
C PRO A 292 5.41 -0.02 23.93
N SER A 293 4.31 -0.74 23.71
CA SER A 293 4.31 -2.11 23.23
C SER A 293 4.74 -2.19 21.75
N LEU A 294 4.60 -1.09 21.00
CA LEU A 294 4.91 -0.99 19.57
C LEU A 294 6.27 -0.33 19.39
N ASN A 295 7.26 -1.12 18.96
CA ASN A 295 8.54 -0.57 18.56
C ASN A 295 8.60 -0.45 17.03
N TRP A 296 7.99 0.63 16.53
CA TRP A 296 7.95 0.98 15.10
C TRP A 296 9.35 0.93 14.45
N ILE A 297 10.39 1.35 15.18
CA ILE A 297 11.77 1.32 14.71
C ILE A 297 12.29 -0.11 14.55
N VAL A 298 11.99 -1.01 15.49
CA VAL A 298 12.46 -2.41 15.42
C VAL A 298 11.85 -3.13 14.22
N GLU A 299 10.58 -2.87 13.92
CA GLU A 299 9.94 -3.47 12.76
C GLU A 299 10.53 -2.92 11.45
N VAL A 300 10.73 -1.61 11.35
CA VAL A 300 11.42 -0.99 10.20
C VAL A 300 12.85 -1.54 10.06
N ARG A 301 13.61 -1.66 11.16
CA ARG A 301 14.96 -2.25 11.15
C ARG A 301 14.94 -3.71 10.73
N ARG A 302 13.96 -4.49 11.17
CA ARG A 302 13.79 -5.90 10.76
C ARG A 302 13.54 -5.97 9.26
N GLN A 303 12.63 -5.16 8.72
CA GLN A 303 12.32 -5.16 7.30
C GLN A 303 13.48 -4.66 6.42
N ILE A 304 14.29 -3.71 6.92
CA ILE A 304 15.52 -3.27 6.25
C ILE A 304 16.63 -4.35 6.35
N GLY A 305 16.80 -4.97 7.51
CA GLY A 305 17.84 -5.96 7.80
C GLY A 305 17.64 -7.31 7.10
N GLU A 306 16.41 -7.65 6.71
CA GLU A 306 16.08 -8.90 6.02
C GLU A 306 16.48 -8.95 4.54
N GLY A 307 17.14 -7.91 4.00
CA GLY A 307 17.53 -7.89 2.58
C GLY A 307 18.84 -7.20 2.21
N ARG A 308 19.55 -6.50 3.11
CA ARG A 308 20.77 -5.75 2.71
C ARG A 308 21.85 -5.73 3.83
N PRO A 309 23.09 -6.20 3.56
CA PRO A 309 24.17 -6.36 4.55
C PRO A 309 24.89 -5.06 4.94
N LEU A 310 24.25 -3.89 4.78
CA LEU A 310 24.92 -2.57 4.84
C LEU A 310 24.90 -1.90 6.21
N TRP A 311 24.48 -2.60 7.27
CA TRP A 311 24.18 -1.99 8.57
C TRP A 311 24.83 -2.73 9.74
N ASN A 312 26.14 -3.01 9.66
CA ASN A 312 26.92 -3.59 10.77
C ASN A 312 27.48 -2.54 11.74
N ASP A 313 27.36 -1.24 11.45
CA ASP A 313 27.78 -0.17 12.38
C ASP A 313 26.61 0.26 13.29
N GLU A 314 26.54 -0.35 14.48
CA GLU A 314 25.50 -0.10 15.49
C GLU A 314 25.46 1.37 15.99
N THR A 315 26.56 2.11 15.88
CA THR A 315 26.69 3.49 16.38
C THR A 315 25.96 4.51 15.49
N ASN A 316 26.01 4.38 14.16
CA ASN A 316 25.28 5.27 13.24
C ASN A 316 23.76 5.02 13.23
N LEU A 317 23.32 3.81 13.58
CA LEU A 317 21.91 3.42 13.58
C LEU A 317 21.07 4.03 14.72
N ARG A 318 21.70 4.49 15.81
CA ARG A 318 20.95 5.13 16.92
C ARG A 318 20.53 6.55 16.59
N ASP A 319 21.35 7.31 15.86
CA ASP A 319 21.01 8.67 15.45
C ASP A 319 20.12 8.72 14.19
N LEU A 320 20.25 7.76 13.26
CA LEU A 320 19.39 7.66 12.07
C LEU A 320 17.92 7.28 12.38
N PHE A 321 17.67 6.58 13.48
CA PHE A 321 16.35 6.03 13.81
C PHE A 321 15.76 6.66 15.06
N LYS A 322 15.80 7.99 15.18
CA LYS A 322 15.03 8.69 16.22
C LYS A 322 13.55 8.71 15.82
N TRP A 323 12.71 8.24 16.71
CA TRP A 323 11.25 8.22 16.54
C TRP A 323 10.65 9.32 17.40
N TYR A 324 9.97 10.26 16.76
CA TYR A 324 9.32 11.39 17.41
C TYR A 324 7.80 11.30 17.24
N PRO A 325 7.08 10.68 18.19
CA PRO A 325 5.63 10.57 18.16
C PRO A 325 4.90 11.89 17.89
N GLU A 326 5.36 12.96 18.52
CA GLU A 326 4.74 14.28 18.43
C GLU A 326 4.83 14.89 17.03
N GLU A 327 5.94 14.66 16.32
CA GLU A 327 6.10 15.11 14.94
C GLU A 327 5.13 14.37 14.00
N LYS A 328 4.94 13.06 14.22
CA LYS A 328 3.99 12.25 13.44
C LYS A 328 2.54 12.70 13.63
N ILE A 329 2.15 12.96 14.87
CA ILE A 329 0.81 13.49 15.17
C ILE A 329 0.64 14.91 14.64
N SER A 330 1.68 15.75 14.76
CA SER A 330 1.67 17.10 14.17
C SER A 330 1.49 17.04 12.65
N ALA A 331 2.20 16.15 11.96
CA ALA A 331 2.03 15.94 10.52
C ALA A 331 0.59 15.51 10.17
N ALA A 332 0.03 14.54 10.87
CA ALA A 332 -1.37 14.11 10.69
C ALA A 332 -2.36 15.27 10.94
N ALA A 333 -2.13 16.07 11.99
CA ALA A 333 -2.96 17.23 12.31
C ALA A 333 -2.90 18.31 11.21
N ARG A 334 -1.71 18.59 10.67
CA ARG A 334 -1.53 19.52 9.54
C ARG A 334 -2.31 19.07 8.31
N LYS A 335 -2.31 17.77 8.00
CA LYS A 335 -3.11 17.21 6.89
C LYS A 335 -4.60 17.43 7.09
N LEU A 336 -5.09 17.20 8.30
CA LEU A 336 -6.51 17.40 8.64
C LEU A 336 -6.90 18.89 8.73
N ARG A 337 -5.95 19.80 8.95
CA ARG A 337 -6.18 21.25 8.80
C ARG A 337 -6.20 21.72 7.35
N GLY A 338 -5.70 20.92 6.41
CA GLY A 338 -5.67 21.23 4.99
C GLY A 338 -4.41 21.96 4.54
N ASP A 339 -3.30 21.81 5.27
CA ASP A 339 -1.99 22.27 4.83
C ASP A 339 -1.58 21.60 3.51
N ASN A 340 -0.70 22.25 2.74
CA ASN A 340 -0.24 21.73 1.47
C ASN A 340 0.52 20.40 1.65
N PRO A 341 0.11 19.30 0.98
CA PRO A 341 0.77 17.99 1.08
C PRO A 341 2.26 18.03 0.79
N VAL A 342 2.70 18.87 -0.17
CA VAL A 342 4.11 19.01 -0.54
C VAL A 342 4.94 19.52 0.64
N ILE A 343 4.40 20.51 1.36
CA ILE A 343 5.06 21.09 2.53
C ILE A 343 5.15 20.03 3.63
N ILE A 344 4.05 19.33 3.92
CA ILE A 344 4.02 18.33 5.01
C ILE A 344 5.03 17.20 4.74
N MET A 345 5.12 16.73 3.49
CA MET A 345 6.05 15.67 3.11
C MET A 345 7.52 16.13 3.05
N GLN A 346 7.80 17.43 2.98
CA GLN A 346 9.18 17.96 3.04
C GLN A 346 9.71 18.15 4.46
N TYR A 347 8.84 18.36 5.46
CA TYR A 347 9.26 18.52 6.86
C TYR A 347 9.52 17.19 7.58
N VAL A 348 9.23 16.07 6.91
CA VAL A 348 9.41 14.72 7.43
C VAL A 348 10.72 14.10 6.91
N SER A 349 11.38 14.73 5.93
CA SER A 349 12.63 14.29 5.27
C SER A 349 13.89 14.94 5.83
#